data_AF-A0A6S7JZL9-F1
#
_entry.id   AF-A0A6S7JZL9-F1
#
_cell.length_a   1.000
_cell.length_b   1.000
_cell.length_c   1.000
_cell.angle_alpha   90.00
_cell.angle_beta   90.00
_cell.angle_gamma   90.00
#
_symmetry.space_group_name_H-M   'P 1'
#
loop_
_entity.id
_entity.type
_entity.pdbx_description
1 polymer ?
#
loop_
_entity_poly.entity_id
_entity_poly.type
_entity_poly.pdbx_seq_one_letter_code
_entity_poly.pdbx_strand_id
1 'polypeptide(L)'
;MLAIFVLCISQIPVSGDLLNKYQTSYGRKLKNSDENSENGSDVSLSKEEIRAKIVEEIVSTERDYVQNLKDIVEGYLKQAKKRPDMFNDRLLAIIFSNVEKIYHFHLDFLRCIERQYNQAWKDVSSVGEVGAVFVQNKEKFELYSEYCNNHPRASSDLKHLLQQDKYRYFFEACRMLHDMIKISLDGFLLTPVQKICKYPLQLQELLKYTNPEHSDYDNVKDALEAMREVASSINEKKRQVENIKKIAEWQLAIEQWEGEDVLIKSSQLVHSGEVVKLSKGKAQDVTLFLFDHQLVYCRKDLIKKRSLEYKGRIVLENYKFEKLEDGEVSQNGVVVKNAWRLSSKQNNTSCLFQAKSSEQRDKWIGYFLQERKIVYETTSANSIPLEERLAAIDEAKNAMKSRKQIIKGEKKYGNFNTVSRAIGQLHYGSEIHHRKIDLPPPVSSAMLFQRDQARSSFLRHSGVFKKRRPKPRHRSQPR
;
A
#
# COMPACT_ATOMS: atom_id res chain seq x y z
N MET A 1 2.14 9.38 -3.96
CA MET A 1 3.12 8.28 -3.88
C MET A 1 2.90 7.25 -4.97
N LEU A 2 1.68 6.93 -5.43
CA LEU A 2 1.50 6.27 -6.74
C LEU A 2 2.19 7.05 -7.86
N ALA A 3 2.08 8.38 -7.89
CA ALA A 3 2.87 9.22 -8.79
C ALA A 3 4.38 9.19 -8.49
N ILE A 4 4.84 8.98 -7.25
CA ILE A 4 6.27 8.92 -6.92
C ILE A 4 6.84 7.52 -7.21
N PHE A 5 6.09 6.45 -6.97
CA PHE A 5 6.40 5.08 -7.36
C PHE A 5 6.35 4.95 -8.87
N VAL A 6 5.35 5.51 -9.56
CA VAL A 6 5.28 5.57 -11.02
C VAL A 6 6.37 6.48 -11.58
N LEU A 7 6.66 7.63 -10.96
CA LEU A 7 7.78 8.51 -11.37
C LEU A 7 9.13 7.84 -11.09
N CYS A 8 9.30 7.14 -9.98
CA CYS A 8 10.51 6.37 -9.65
C CYS A 8 10.65 5.18 -10.60
N ILE A 9 9.58 4.44 -10.90
CA ILE A 9 9.57 3.38 -11.92
C ILE A 9 9.88 3.95 -13.31
N SER A 10 9.42 5.16 -13.64
CA SER A 10 9.74 5.83 -14.92
C SER A 10 11.13 6.48 -14.98
N GLN A 11 11.74 6.76 -13.83
CA GLN A 11 13.12 7.27 -13.70
C GLN A 11 14.12 6.13 -13.48
N ILE A 12 13.66 4.90 -13.24
CA ILE A 12 14.48 3.71 -13.26
C ILE A 12 14.72 3.38 -14.73
N PRO A 13 15.98 3.33 -15.22
CA PRO A 13 16.26 2.75 -16.52
C PRO A 13 15.69 1.32 -16.50
N VAL A 14 14.72 1.08 -17.38
CA VAL A 14 14.03 -0.21 -17.53
C VAL A 14 15.10 -1.30 -17.65
N SER A 15 14.94 -2.48 -17.04
CA SER A 15 15.95 -3.56 -17.06
C SER A 15 16.47 -3.95 -18.47
N GLY A 16 15.76 -3.58 -19.55
CA GLY A 16 16.26 -3.68 -20.92
C GLY A 16 17.43 -2.75 -21.27
N ASP A 17 17.52 -1.57 -20.64
CA ASP A 17 18.67 -0.66 -20.75
C ASP A 17 19.90 -1.19 -20.04
N LEU A 18 19.75 -2.05 -19.02
CA LEU A 18 20.88 -2.74 -18.39
C LEU A 18 21.52 -3.69 -19.40
N LEU A 19 20.75 -4.57 -20.06
CA LEU A 19 21.26 -5.47 -21.10
C LEU A 19 21.90 -4.70 -22.26
N ASN A 20 21.27 -3.61 -22.73
CA ASN A 20 21.83 -2.76 -23.79
C ASN A 20 23.10 -2.03 -23.33
N LYS A 21 23.17 -1.53 -22.09
CA LYS A 21 24.40 -0.97 -21.52
C LYS A 21 25.48 -2.03 -21.36
N TYR A 22 25.13 -3.27 -21.01
CA TYR A 22 26.06 -4.39 -20.91
C TYR A 22 26.60 -4.81 -22.28
N GLN A 23 25.75 -5.01 -23.28
CA GLN A 23 26.16 -5.30 -24.67
C GLN A 23 27.02 -4.16 -25.26
N THR A 24 26.66 -2.90 -25.01
CA THR A 24 27.38 -1.74 -25.55
C THR A 24 28.70 -1.44 -24.81
N SER A 25 28.75 -1.63 -23.48
CA SER A 25 29.94 -1.37 -22.66
C SER A 25 30.97 -2.47 -22.76
N TYR A 26 30.56 -3.75 -22.88
CA TYR A 26 31.48 -4.86 -23.13
C TYR A 26 31.88 -4.97 -24.60
N GLY A 27 30.97 -4.67 -25.55
CA GLY A 27 31.32 -4.57 -26.97
C GLY A 27 32.38 -3.49 -27.27
N ARG A 28 32.44 -2.42 -26.46
CA ARG A 28 33.53 -1.43 -26.50
C ARG A 28 34.82 -1.88 -25.80
N LYS A 29 34.73 -2.68 -24.73
CA LYS A 29 35.93 -3.25 -24.07
C LYS A 29 36.59 -4.35 -24.91
N LEU A 30 35.79 -5.16 -25.62
CA LEU A 30 36.27 -6.17 -26.58
C LEU A 30 36.92 -5.53 -27.81
N LYS A 31 36.31 -4.47 -28.38
CA LYS A 31 36.94 -3.71 -29.48
C LYS A 31 38.28 -3.05 -29.13
N ASN A 32 38.54 -2.75 -27.87
CA ASN A 32 39.82 -2.19 -27.43
C ASN A 32 40.84 -3.26 -27.01
N SER A 33 40.44 -4.53 -26.85
CA SER A 33 41.35 -5.67 -26.64
C SER A 33 41.63 -6.45 -27.93
N ASP A 34 40.81 -6.26 -28.97
CA ASP A 34 40.87 -7.00 -30.25
C ASP A 34 41.64 -6.26 -31.35
N GLU A 35 42.71 -5.53 -31.03
CA GLU A 35 43.72 -5.19 -32.05
C GLU A 35 44.76 -6.30 -32.27
N ASN A 36 44.66 -7.45 -31.59
CA ASN A 36 45.52 -8.61 -31.86
C ASN A 36 44.79 -9.94 -31.58
N SER A 37 43.89 -10.37 -32.47
CA SER A 37 43.63 -11.79 -32.80
C SER A 37 42.42 -11.93 -33.72
N GLU A 38 42.66 -12.28 -34.98
CA GLU A 38 41.62 -12.74 -35.90
C GLU A 38 41.07 -14.11 -35.44
N ASN A 39 39.81 -14.13 -34.96
CA ASN A 39 38.84 -15.20 -35.20
C ASN A 39 37.49 -14.81 -34.58
N GLY A 40 36.60 -14.29 -35.42
CA GLY A 40 35.25 -13.88 -35.02
C GLY A 40 34.35 -15.07 -34.69
N SER A 41 34.07 -15.25 -33.40
CA SER A 41 32.86 -15.92 -32.92
C SER A 41 32.07 -14.91 -32.09
N ASP A 42 30.80 -14.72 -32.44
CA ASP A 42 29.87 -13.88 -31.68
C ASP A 42 29.60 -14.58 -30.32
N VAL A 43 30.32 -14.18 -29.28
CA VAL A 43 30.25 -14.80 -27.95
C VAL A 43 28.95 -14.36 -27.26
N SER A 44 27.87 -15.11 -27.50
CA SER A 44 26.65 -15.03 -26.71
C SER A 44 26.94 -15.51 -25.27
N LEU A 45 26.75 -14.64 -24.28
CA LEU A 45 26.93 -14.99 -22.86
C LEU A 45 25.98 -16.13 -22.47
N SER A 46 26.49 -17.09 -21.72
CA SER A 46 25.70 -18.15 -21.09
C SER A 46 24.72 -17.57 -20.06
N LYS A 47 23.66 -18.32 -19.74
CA LYS A 47 22.67 -17.89 -18.73
C LYS A 47 23.31 -17.75 -17.35
N GLU A 48 24.28 -18.60 -17.07
CA GLU A 48 25.06 -18.66 -15.83
C GLU A 48 25.93 -17.41 -15.66
N GLU A 49 26.59 -16.96 -16.74
CA GLU A 49 27.37 -15.71 -16.73
C GLU A 49 26.48 -14.47 -16.55
N ILE A 50 25.30 -14.47 -17.17
CA ILE A 50 24.32 -13.39 -16.98
C ILE A 50 23.84 -13.37 -15.53
N ARG A 51 23.53 -14.53 -14.94
CA ARG A 51 23.15 -14.64 -13.53
C ARG A 51 24.24 -14.09 -12.61
N ALA A 52 25.51 -14.47 -12.82
CA ALA A 52 26.63 -13.99 -12.01
C ALA A 52 26.76 -12.46 -12.05
N LYS A 53 26.59 -11.85 -13.22
CA LYS A 53 26.58 -10.38 -13.38
C LYS A 53 25.42 -9.72 -12.65
N ILE A 54 24.22 -10.31 -12.69
CA ILE A 54 23.06 -9.80 -11.95
C ILE A 54 23.33 -9.83 -10.44
N VAL A 55 23.93 -10.92 -9.93
CA VAL A 55 24.31 -11.01 -8.52
C VAL A 55 25.34 -9.94 -8.17
N GLU A 56 26.41 -9.79 -8.98
CA GLU A 56 27.42 -8.75 -8.78
C GLU A 56 26.81 -7.36 -8.75
N GLU A 57 25.86 -7.05 -9.65
CA GLU A 57 25.14 -5.79 -9.66
C GLU A 57 24.31 -5.59 -8.38
N ILE A 58 23.61 -6.62 -7.90
CA ILE A 58 22.87 -6.55 -6.63
C ILE A 58 23.81 -6.19 -5.48
N VAL A 59 24.97 -6.85 -5.37
CA VAL A 59 25.95 -6.56 -4.32
C VAL A 59 26.55 -5.17 -4.48
N SER A 60 26.96 -4.80 -5.70
CA SER A 60 27.56 -3.50 -6.00
C SER A 60 26.62 -2.35 -5.67
N THR A 61 25.37 -2.42 -6.17
CA THR A 61 24.34 -1.40 -5.90
C THR A 61 23.86 -1.40 -4.44
N GLU A 62 24.10 -2.47 -3.68
CA GLU A 62 23.89 -2.49 -2.23
C GLU A 62 25.01 -1.75 -1.50
N ARG A 63 26.27 -1.94 -1.89
CA ARG A 63 27.42 -1.18 -1.35
C ARG A 63 27.24 0.31 -1.54
N ASP A 64 26.93 0.73 -2.76
CA ASP A 64 26.68 2.14 -3.09
C ASP A 64 25.52 2.71 -2.25
N TYR A 65 24.47 1.92 -2.04
CA TYR A 65 23.34 2.34 -1.24
C TYR A 65 23.69 2.49 0.24
N VAL A 66 24.45 1.55 0.81
CA VAL A 66 24.94 1.64 2.20
C VAL A 66 25.88 2.82 2.38
N GLN A 67 26.72 3.12 1.38
CA GLN A 67 27.57 4.31 1.39
C GLN A 67 26.72 5.60 1.37
N ASN A 68 25.71 5.69 0.51
CA ASN A 68 24.80 6.83 0.50
C ASN A 68 24.08 7.01 1.85
N LEU A 69 23.64 5.92 2.49
CA LEU A 69 23.03 5.97 3.83
C LEU A 69 24.02 6.43 4.89
N LYS A 70 25.28 5.97 4.82
CA LYS A 70 26.37 6.43 5.70
C LYS A 70 26.59 7.92 5.57
N ASP A 71 26.64 8.43 4.34
CA ASP A 71 26.83 9.86 4.07
C ASP A 71 25.67 10.70 4.63
N ILE A 72 24.43 10.20 4.57
CA ILE A 72 23.26 10.82 5.21
C ILE A 72 23.43 10.86 6.74
N VAL A 73 23.76 9.73 7.35
CA VAL A 73 23.80 9.59 8.82
C VAL A 73 25.02 10.27 9.42
N GLU A 74 26.21 9.97 8.93
CA GLU A 74 27.48 10.49 9.45
C GLU A 74 27.81 11.89 8.93
N GLY A 75 27.46 12.17 7.67
CA GLY A 75 27.80 13.43 7.00
C GLY A 75 26.82 14.56 7.31
N TYR A 76 25.52 14.28 7.31
CA TYR A 76 24.49 15.31 7.54
C TYR A 76 23.86 15.24 8.93
N LEU A 77 23.23 14.11 9.28
CA LEU A 77 22.45 13.98 10.52
C LEU A 77 23.32 14.21 11.77
N LYS A 78 24.51 13.61 11.81
CA LYS A 78 25.44 13.78 12.94
C LYS A 78 25.91 15.22 13.10
N GLN A 79 26.15 15.95 12.01
CA GLN A 79 26.52 17.36 12.09
C GLN A 79 25.32 18.23 12.49
N ALA A 80 24.12 17.92 12.01
CA ALA A 80 22.90 18.65 12.35
C ALA A 80 22.56 18.48 13.86
N LYS A 81 22.72 17.27 14.42
CA LYS A 81 22.59 17.01 15.87
C LYS A 81 23.55 17.85 16.74
N LYS A 82 24.71 18.28 16.22
CA LYS A 82 25.66 19.16 16.93
C LYS A 82 25.29 20.64 16.90
N ARG A 83 24.25 21.02 16.16
CA ARG A 83 23.81 22.41 15.98
C ARG A 83 22.38 22.60 16.51
N PRO A 84 22.15 22.48 17.83
CA PRO A 84 20.83 22.67 18.43
C PRO A 84 20.28 24.09 18.25
N ASP A 85 21.16 25.06 17.96
CA ASP A 85 20.82 26.44 17.58
C ASP A 85 20.13 26.52 16.20
N MET A 86 20.36 25.54 15.33
CA MET A 86 19.78 25.46 13.99
C MET A 86 18.71 24.37 13.88
N PHE A 87 18.90 23.23 14.54
CA PHE A 87 18.03 22.07 14.40
C PHE A 87 17.52 21.62 15.77
N ASN A 88 16.21 21.72 15.99
CA ASN A 88 15.57 21.07 17.14
C ASN A 88 15.23 19.61 16.82
N ASP A 89 14.99 18.81 17.87
CA ASP A 89 14.71 17.37 17.73
C ASP A 89 13.52 17.07 16.82
N ARG A 90 12.48 17.91 16.86
CA ARG A 90 11.29 17.76 16.02
C ARG A 90 11.63 17.93 14.54
N LEU A 91 12.45 18.91 14.19
CA LEU A 91 12.88 19.17 12.82
C LEU A 91 13.77 18.03 12.33
N LEU A 92 14.71 17.55 13.15
CA LEU A 92 15.56 16.41 12.82
C LEU A 92 14.72 15.14 12.57
N ALA A 93 13.75 14.86 13.44
CA ALA A 93 12.85 13.72 13.29
C ALA A 93 12.01 13.80 12.01
N ILE A 94 11.58 15.01 11.60
CA ILE A 94 10.84 15.18 10.34
C ILE A 94 11.76 15.00 9.13
N ILE A 95 12.91 15.68 9.10
CA ILE A 95 13.77 15.70 7.90
C ILE A 95 14.46 14.36 7.66
N PHE A 96 15.00 13.75 8.72
CA PHE A 96 15.80 12.52 8.61
C PHE A 96 15.01 11.25 8.94
N SER A 97 13.81 11.36 9.53
CA SER A 97 12.97 10.20 9.85
C SER A 97 13.74 9.14 10.65
N ASN A 98 13.45 7.87 10.38
CA ASN A 98 14.16 6.69 10.85
C ASN A 98 15.34 6.26 9.94
N VAL A 99 15.97 7.16 9.17
CA VAL A 99 17.07 6.79 8.24
C VAL A 99 18.25 6.11 8.94
N GLU A 100 18.53 6.49 10.18
CA GLU A 100 19.59 5.88 11.01
C GLU A 100 19.31 4.39 11.27
N LYS A 101 18.04 4.01 11.50
CA LYS A 101 17.64 2.61 11.63
C LYS A 101 17.78 1.84 10.32
N ILE A 102 17.41 2.47 9.19
CA ILE A 102 17.58 1.90 7.85
C ILE A 102 19.08 1.66 7.57
N TYR A 103 19.94 2.62 7.89
CA TYR A 103 21.39 2.47 7.74
C TYR A 103 21.94 1.27 8.49
N HIS A 104 21.64 1.13 9.78
CA HIS A 104 22.11 -0.01 10.57
C HIS A 104 21.58 -1.35 10.06
N PHE A 105 20.31 -1.39 9.63
CA PHE A 105 19.76 -2.57 8.97
C PHE A 105 20.55 -2.92 7.70
N HIS A 106 20.81 -1.94 6.83
CA HIS A 106 21.52 -2.19 5.57
C HIS A 106 23.00 -2.54 5.76
N LEU A 107 23.64 -2.05 6.82
CA LEU A 107 24.97 -2.54 7.22
C LEU A 107 24.99 -4.04 7.54
N ASP A 108 23.98 -4.54 8.27
CA ASP A 108 23.85 -5.96 8.55
C ASP A 108 23.49 -6.76 7.29
N PHE A 109 22.55 -6.24 6.51
CA PHE A 109 22.07 -6.85 5.29
C PHE A 109 23.19 -7.01 4.24
N LEU A 110 23.97 -5.96 4.00
CA LEU A 110 25.13 -6.00 3.11
C LEU A 110 26.14 -7.04 3.59
N ARG A 111 26.46 -7.08 4.89
CA ARG A 111 27.38 -8.09 5.45
C ARG A 111 26.89 -9.52 5.19
N CYS A 112 25.59 -9.77 5.26
CA CYS A 112 25.02 -11.09 4.94
C CYS A 112 25.11 -11.40 3.44
N ILE A 113 24.79 -10.44 2.56
CA ILE A 113 24.91 -10.61 1.11
C ILE A 113 26.36 -10.87 0.69
N GLU A 114 27.31 -10.09 1.22
CA GLU A 114 28.72 -10.22 0.89
C GLU A 114 29.30 -11.56 1.37
N ARG A 115 28.83 -12.11 2.49
CA ARG A 115 29.23 -13.46 2.92
C ARG A 115 28.82 -14.51 1.90
N GLN A 116 27.58 -14.48 1.43
CA GLN A 116 27.09 -15.41 0.40
C GLN A 116 27.84 -15.20 -0.93
N TYR A 117 28.04 -13.94 -1.32
CA TYR A 117 28.78 -13.60 -2.53
C TYR A 117 30.25 -14.02 -2.48
N ASN A 118 30.93 -13.93 -1.33
CA ASN A 118 32.34 -14.30 -1.21
C ASN A 118 32.53 -15.82 -1.03
N GLN A 119 31.54 -16.54 -0.49
CA GLN A 119 31.54 -18.00 -0.40
C GLN A 119 31.38 -18.65 -1.77
N ALA A 120 30.63 -18.02 -2.66
CA ALA A 120 30.46 -18.39 -4.07
C ALA A 120 31.78 -18.69 -4.81
N TRP A 121 32.84 -17.93 -4.53
CA TRP A 121 34.12 -18.06 -5.22
C TRP A 121 34.91 -19.31 -4.81
N LYS A 122 34.43 -20.08 -3.80
CA LYS A 122 35.07 -21.31 -3.31
C LYS A 122 34.40 -22.59 -3.82
N ASP A 123 33.11 -22.53 -4.17
CA ASP A 123 32.34 -23.65 -4.69
C ASP A 123 31.40 -23.16 -5.79
N VAL A 124 31.65 -23.58 -7.03
CA VAL A 124 30.90 -23.17 -8.24
C VAL A 124 29.41 -23.50 -8.13
N SER A 125 29.04 -24.50 -7.32
CA SER A 125 27.65 -24.90 -7.10
C SER A 125 26.86 -23.95 -6.16
N SER A 126 27.55 -23.18 -5.33
CA SER A 126 26.95 -22.27 -4.32
C SER A 126 27.02 -20.80 -4.76
N VAL A 127 27.21 -20.54 -6.05
CA VAL A 127 27.54 -19.19 -6.52
C VAL A 127 26.34 -18.25 -6.40
N GLY A 128 26.43 -17.29 -5.49
CA GLY A 128 25.51 -16.16 -5.43
C GLY A 128 24.13 -16.52 -4.93
N GLU A 129 24.04 -17.32 -3.85
CA GLU A 129 22.80 -17.64 -3.15
C GLU A 129 22.30 -16.44 -2.30
N VAL A 130 21.93 -15.36 -2.99
CA VAL A 130 21.52 -14.10 -2.34
C VAL A 130 20.04 -14.12 -1.95
N GLY A 131 19.22 -14.99 -2.55
CA GLY A 131 17.78 -15.07 -2.30
C GLY A 131 17.45 -15.29 -0.82
N ALA A 132 18.16 -16.22 -0.17
CA ALA A 132 17.94 -16.55 1.24
C ALA A 132 18.11 -15.33 2.18
N VAL A 133 19.04 -14.42 1.85
CA VAL A 133 19.32 -13.23 2.67
C VAL A 133 18.12 -12.28 2.68
N PHE A 134 17.42 -12.13 1.56
CA PHE A 134 16.19 -11.33 1.48
C PHE A 134 15.07 -11.95 2.31
N VAL A 135 14.84 -13.25 2.19
CA VAL A 135 13.78 -13.97 2.91
C VAL A 135 13.97 -13.86 4.43
N GLN A 136 15.20 -14.07 4.91
CA GLN A 136 15.54 -13.98 6.34
C GLN A 136 15.34 -12.58 6.93
N ASN A 137 15.42 -11.53 6.11
CA ASN A 137 15.32 -10.14 6.55
C ASN A 137 13.99 -9.48 6.15
N LYS A 138 13.02 -10.22 5.61
CA LYS A 138 11.75 -9.68 5.08
C LYS A 138 11.04 -8.74 6.06
N GLU A 139 10.98 -9.11 7.34
CA GLU A 139 10.28 -8.35 8.38
C GLU A 139 10.98 -7.02 8.70
N LYS A 140 12.31 -6.95 8.54
CA LYS A 140 13.07 -5.72 8.81
C LYS A 140 12.83 -4.66 7.75
N PHE A 141 12.43 -5.03 6.53
CA PHE A 141 12.07 -4.07 5.50
C PHE A 141 10.80 -3.26 5.85
N GLU A 142 10.04 -3.65 6.88
CA GLU A 142 8.92 -2.86 7.43
C GLU A 142 9.35 -1.45 7.87
N LEU A 143 10.64 -1.23 8.20
CA LEU A 143 11.22 0.08 8.50
C LEU A 143 10.95 1.11 7.39
N TYR A 144 10.87 0.66 6.14
CA TYR A 144 10.58 1.54 4.98
C TYR A 144 9.15 2.08 4.99
N SER A 145 8.21 1.44 5.70
CA SER A 145 6.86 1.97 5.84
C SER A 145 6.86 3.32 6.55
N GLU A 146 7.56 3.44 7.68
CA GLU A 146 7.68 4.69 8.44
C GLU A 146 8.38 5.77 7.58
N TYR A 147 9.49 5.39 6.94
CA TYR A 147 10.26 6.31 6.10
C TYR A 147 9.45 6.87 4.92
N CYS A 148 8.82 6.00 4.13
CA CYS A 148 8.04 6.38 2.96
C CYS A 148 6.79 7.19 3.32
N ASN A 149 6.20 6.96 4.49
CA ASN A 149 5.05 7.74 4.97
C ASN A 149 5.45 9.16 5.38
N ASN A 150 6.63 9.33 6.00
CA ASN A 150 7.14 10.63 6.42
C ASN A 150 7.79 11.42 5.26
N HIS A 151 8.37 10.75 4.25
CA HIS A 151 9.15 11.39 3.19
C HIS A 151 8.48 12.58 2.46
N PRO A 152 7.16 12.57 2.13
CA PRO A 152 6.52 13.74 1.51
C PRO A 152 6.59 15.01 2.38
N ARG A 153 6.44 14.84 3.70
CA ARG A 153 6.56 15.95 4.66
C ARG A 153 8.01 16.40 4.77
N ALA A 154 8.93 15.46 4.93
CA ALA A 154 10.37 15.72 4.98
C ALA A 154 10.85 16.54 3.77
N SER A 155 10.43 16.15 2.56
CA SER A 155 10.77 16.83 1.31
C SER A 155 10.22 18.26 1.26
N SER A 156 8.97 18.47 1.67
CA SER A 156 8.35 19.81 1.74
C SER A 156 9.08 20.72 2.72
N ASP A 157 9.32 20.22 3.94
CA ASP A 157 9.96 21.01 5.00
C ASP A 157 11.42 21.30 4.65
N LEU A 158 12.15 20.33 4.10
CA LEU A 158 13.53 20.52 3.62
C LEU A 158 13.58 21.61 2.54
N LYS A 159 12.66 21.58 1.57
CA LYS A 159 12.60 22.60 0.52
C LYS A 159 12.41 24.01 1.10
N HIS A 160 11.59 24.15 2.14
CA HIS A 160 11.40 25.42 2.83
C HIS A 160 12.66 25.83 3.63
N LEU A 161 13.33 24.89 4.31
CA LEU A 161 14.59 25.18 5.02
C LEU A 161 15.68 25.67 4.06
N LEU A 162 15.81 25.03 2.90
CA LEU A 162 16.83 25.36 1.89
C LEU A 162 16.62 26.75 1.23
N GLN A 163 15.48 27.40 1.45
CA GLN A 163 15.28 28.82 1.07
C GLN A 163 16.03 29.78 2.01
N GLN A 164 16.45 29.32 3.18
CA GLN A 164 17.21 30.14 4.13
C GLN A 164 18.70 29.85 3.99
N ASP A 165 19.47 30.90 3.77
CA ASP A 165 20.92 30.82 3.51
C ASP A 165 21.69 30.04 4.57
N LYS A 166 21.33 30.19 5.85
CA LYS A 166 21.99 29.47 6.95
C LYS A 166 21.96 27.95 6.77
N TYR A 167 20.83 27.38 6.36
CA TYR A 167 20.70 25.93 6.16
C TYR A 167 21.36 25.50 4.85
N ARG A 168 21.24 26.32 3.80
CA ARG A 168 21.90 26.06 2.51
C ARG A 168 23.42 25.96 2.67
N TYR A 169 24.04 26.93 3.34
CA TYR A 169 25.48 26.92 3.60
C TYR A 169 25.89 25.79 4.54
N PHE A 170 25.08 25.50 5.56
CA PHE A 170 25.35 24.40 6.48
C PHE A 170 25.41 23.05 5.76
N PHE A 171 24.41 22.74 4.93
CA PHE A 171 24.38 21.47 4.19
C PHE A 171 25.46 21.40 3.12
N GLU A 172 25.77 22.50 2.43
CA GLU A 172 26.89 22.52 1.47
C GLU A 172 28.24 22.31 2.17
N ALA A 173 28.45 22.90 3.34
CA ALA A 173 29.65 22.66 4.15
C ALA A 173 29.76 21.19 4.60
N CYS A 174 28.64 20.57 5.00
CA CYS A 174 28.61 19.13 5.31
C CYS A 174 29.00 18.29 4.08
N ARG A 175 28.43 18.61 2.90
CA ARG A 175 28.74 17.95 1.62
C ARG A 175 30.23 17.99 1.32
N MET A 176 30.85 19.16 1.44
CA MET A 176 32.28 19.37 1.17
C MET A 176 33.17 18.67 2.20
N LEU A 177 32.82 18.71 3.48
CA LEU A 177 33.63 18.10 4.56
C LEU A 177 33.78 16.59 4.41
N HIS A 178 32.77 15.92 3.88
CA HIS A 178 32.74 14.47 3.72
C HIS A 178 33.00 14.00 2.29
N ASP A 179 33.48 14.90 1.41
CA ASP A 179 33.78 14.63 -0.01
C ASP A 179 32.63 13.93 -0.76
N MET A 180 31.40 14.35 -0.44
CA MET A 180 30.20 13.74 -1.02
C MET A 180 29.98 14.21 -2.45
N ILE A 181 29.52 13.30 -3.30
CA ILE A 181 29.11 13.60 -4.69
C ILE A 181 28.13 14.78 -4.73
N LYS A 182 28.13 15.53 -5.84
CA LYS A 182 27.33 16.74 -6.02
C LYS A 182 25.84 16.44 -6.30
N ILE A 183 25.25 15.60 -5.45
CA ILE A 183 23.81 15.36 -5.37
C ILE A 183 23.28 16.15 -4.17
N SER A 184 22.13 16.77 -4.34
CA SER A 184 21.47 17.53 -3.28
C SER A 184 20.93 16.61 -2.18
N LEU A 185 20.81 17.12 -0.95
CA LEU A 185 20.34 16.34 0.19
C LEU A 185 18.94 15.73 -0.03
N ASP A 186 18.05 16.42 -0.74
CA ASP A 186 16.74 15.87 -1.13
C ASP A 186 16.88 14.63 -2.05
N GLY A 187 17.87 14.64 -2.95
CA GLY A 187 18.20 13.49 -3.79
C GLY A 187 18.69 12.30 -2.97
N PHE A 188 19.59 12.53 -2.00
CA PHE A 188 20.04 11.50 -1.06
C PHE A 188 18.88 10.92 -0.25
N LEU A 189 18.00 11.76 0.31
CA LEU A 189 16.86 11.32 1.11
C LEU A 189 15.78 10.59 0.30
N LEU A 190 15.78 10.71 -1.03
CA LEU A 190 14.90 9.95 -1.92
C LEU A 190 15.43 8.53 -2.19
N THR A 191 16.73 8.28 -2.01
CA THR A 191 17.34 6.97 -2.34
C THR A 191 16.70 5.77 -1.62
N PRO A 192 16.24 5.84 -0.35
CA PRO A 192 15.56 4.69 0.27
C PRO A 192 14.22 4.37 -0.39
N VAL A 193 13.45 5.40 -0.75
CA VAL A 193 12.17 5.23 -1.47
C VAL A 193 12.40 4.57 -2.83
N GLN A 194 13.49 4.92 -3.51
CA GLN A 194 13.87 4.29 -4.77
C GLN A 194 14.36 2.85 -4.57
N LYS A 195 15.20 2.60 -3.57
CA LYS A 195 15.82 1.29 -3.33
C LYS A 195 14.77 0.22 -3.07
N ILE A 196 13.78 0.51 -2.23
CA ILE A 196 12.72 -0.46 -1.91
C ILE A 196 11.89 -0.87 -3.14
N CYS A 197 11.78 0.01 -4.14
CA CYS A 197 11.11 -0.27 -5.41
C CYS A 197 11.97 -1.08 -6.39
N LYS A 198 13.30 -1.05 -6.25
CA LYS A 198 14.23 -1.71 -7.17
C LYS A 198 14.38 -3.20 -6.87
N TYR A 199 14.28 -3.63 -5.61
CA TYR A 199 14.49 -5.03 -5.24
C TYR A 199 13.58 -6.02 -5.99
N PRO A 200 12.26 -5.80 -6.15
CA PRO A 200 11.42 -6.71 -6.96
C PRO A 200 11.89 -6.83 -8.42
N LEU A 201 12.41 -5.75 -9.01
CA LEU A 201 12.89 -5.75 -10.40
C LEU A 201 14.20 -6.55 -10.53
N GLN A 202 15.14 -6.32 -9.60
CA GLN A 202 16.42 -7.03 -9.56
C GLN A 202 16.23 -8.53 -9.31
N LEU A 203 15.36 -8.90 -8.37
CA LEU A 203 15.05 -10.30 -8.06
C LEU A 203 14.28 -11.00 -9.18
N GLN A 204 13.40 -10.28 -9.89
CA GLN A 204 12.71 -10.82 -11.06
C GLN A 204 13.70 -11.11 -12.20
N GLU A 205 14.66 -10.23 -12.45
CA GLU A 205 15.71 -10.48 -13.45
C GLU A 205 16.61 -11.63 -13.02
N LEU A 206 16.99 -11.72 -11.74
CA LEU A 206 17.75 -12.85 -11.20
C LEU A 206 17.02 -14.18 -11.39
N LEU A 207 15.72 -14.23 -11.09
CA LEU A 207 14.91 -15.45 -11.24
C LEU A 207 14.86 -15.94 -12.70
N LYS A 208 14.76 -15.01 -13.66
CA LYS A 208 14.73 -15.32 -15.10
C LYS A 208 15.96 -16.07 -15.59
N TYR A 209 17.12 -15.83 -14.98
CA TYR A 209 18.40 -16.49 -15.31
C TYR A 209 18.84 -17.51 -14.26
N THR A 210 17.97 -17.86 -13.30
CA THR A 210 18.24 -18.93 -12.34
C THR A 210 17.57 -20.22 -12.82
N ASN A 211 18.36 -21.29 -12.98
CA ASN A 211 17.83 -22.61 -13.35
C ASN A 211 16.88 -23.12 -12.26
N PRO A 212 15.70 -23.68 -12.59
CA PRO A 212 14.81 -24.30 -11.61
C PRO A 212 15.46 -25.36 -10.69
N GLU A 213 16.50 -26.04 -11.16
CA GLU A 213 17.26 -27.02 -10.36
C GLU A 213 18.38 -26.38 -9.51
N HIS A 214 18.58 -25.06 -9.61
CA HIS A 214 19.55 -24.33 -8.80
C HIS A 214 19.07 -24.23 -7.35
N SER A 215 19.97 -24.44 -6.39
CA SER A 215 19.70 -24.38 -4.95
C SER A 215 18.97 -23.10 -4.49
N ASP A 216 19.38 -21.94 -4.99
CA ASP A 216 18.77 -20.63 -4.70
C ASP A 216 17.45 -20.34 -5.44
N TYR A 217 16.96 -21.19 -6.36
CA TYR A 217 15.79 -20.85 -7.20
C TYR A 217 14.54 -20.54 -6.38
N ASP A 218 14.18 -21.41 -5.43
CA ASP A 218 13.02 -21.22 -4.56
C ASP A 218 13.22 -20.02 -3.63
N ASN A 219 14.43 -19.82 -3.11
CA ASN A 219 14.75 -18.66 -2.27
C ASN A 219 14.63 -17.33 -3.04
N VAL A 220 15.07 -17.26 -4.30
CA VAL A 220 14.93 -16.05 -5.15
C VAL A 220 13.45 -15.79 -5.45
N LYS A 221 12.68 -16.84 -5.71
CA LYS A 221 11.23 -16.73 -5.94
C LYS A 221 10.50 -16.21 -4.69
N ASP A 222 10.80 -16.77 -3.52
CA ASP A 222 10.23 -16.33 -2.25
C ASP A 222 10.68 -14.91 -1.88
N ALA A 223 11.94 -14.56 -2.15
CA ALA A 223 12.46 -13.20 -1.99
C ALA A 223 11.71 -12.20 -2.88
N LEU A 224 11.47 -12.55 -4.16
CA LEU A 224 10.71 -11.71 -5.07
C LEU A 224 9.28 -11.46 -4.54
N GLU A 225 8.61 -12.51 -4.08
CA GLU A 225 7.26 -12.39 -3.52
C GLU A 225 7.26 -11.53 -2.26
N ALA A 226 8.20 -11.76 -1.33
CA ALA A 226 8.36 -10.98 -0.11
C ALA A 226 8.60 -9.48 -0.42
N MET A 227 9.48 -9.15 -1.36
CA MET A 227 9.76 -7.75 -1.71
C MET A 227 8.59 -7.08 -2.44
N ARG A 228 7.79 -7.83 -3.21
CA ARG A 228 6.52 -7.35 -3.77
C ARG A 228 5.50 -7.06 -2.67
N GLU A 229 5.39 -7.93 -1.68
CA GLU A 229 4.51 -7.72 -0.52
C GLU A 229 4.92 -6.48 0.28
N VAL A 230 6.22 -6.29 0.54
CA VAL A 230 6.74 -5.10 1.22
C VAL A 230 6.36 -3.83 0.44
N ALA A 231 6.66 -3.77 -0.86
CA ALA A 231 6.32 -2.61 -1.69
C ALA A 231 4.80 -2.33 -1.71
N SER A 232 3.99 -3.39 -1.78
CA SER A 232 2.53 -3.30 -1.74
C SER A 232 2.02 -2.78 -0.39
N SER A 233 2.59 -3.27 0.72
CA SER A 233 2.20 -2.88 2.08
C SER A 233 2.46 -1.39 2.37
N ILE A 234 3.57 -0.86 1.90
CA ILE A 234 3.92 0.57 2.02
C ILE A 234 2.90 1.42 1.27
N ASN A 235 2.53 1.01 0.05
CA ASN A 235 1.51 1.70 -0.75
C ASN A 235 0.11 1.59 -0.12
N GLU A 236 -0.21 0.44 0.48
CA GLU A 236 -1.47 0.20 1.16
C GLU A 236 -1.67 1.13 2.35
N LYS A 237 -0.67 1.26 3.23
CA LYS A 237 -0.77 2.12 4.43
C LYS A 237 -1.06 3.58 4.09
N LYS A 238 -0.43 4.11 3.04
CA LYS A 238 -0.77 5.47 2.58
C LYS A 238 -2.19 5.54 2.03
N ARG A 239 -2.61 4.55 1.23
CA ARG A 239 -3.98 4.49 0.73
C ARG A 239 -4.98 4.47 1.88
N GLN A 240 -4.70 3.72 2.94
CA GLN A 240 -5.52 3.68 4.15
C GLN A 240 -5.64 5.07 4.82
N VAL A 241 -4.53 5.81 4.96
CA VAL A 241 -4.55 7.19 5.48
C VAL A 241 -5.37 8.14 4.59
N GLU A 242 -5.21 8.06 3.27
CA GLU A 242 -6.03 8.85 2.34
C GLU A 242 -7.53 8.45 2.39
N ASN A 243 -7.80 7.16 2.62
CA ASN A 243 -9.16 6.64 2.70
C ASN A 243 -9.89 7.11 3.96
N ILE A 244 -9.23 7.17 5.13
CA ILE A 244 -9.90 7.69 6.33
C ILE A 244 -10.29 9.16 6.17
N LYS A 245 -9.49 9.98 5.49
CA LYS A 245 -9.89 11.37 5.17
C LYS A 245 -11.18 11.40 4.34
N LYS A 246 -11.28 10.54 3.32
CA LYS A 246 -12.50 10.42 2.50
C LYS A 246 -13.71 9.93 3.30
N ILE A 247 -13.52 8.99 4.24
CA ILE A 247 -14.60 8.51 5.11
C ILE A 247 -15.10 9.63 6.02
N ALA A 248 -14.19 10.43 6.61
CA ALA A 248 -14.55 11.59 7.43
C ALA A 248 -15.36 12.62 6.64
N GLU A 249 -14.90 12.97 5.44
CA GLU A 249 -15.60 13.89 4.54
C GLU A 249 -16.97 13.33 4.09
N TRP A 250 -17.03 12.05 3.75
CA TRP A 250 -18.27 11.37 3.38
C TRP A 250 -19.31 11.43 4.50
N GLN A 251 -18.90 11.15 5.73
CA GLN A 251 -19.82 11.15 6.88
C GLN A 251 -20.41 12.54 7.12
N LEU A 252 -19.61 13.61 6.99
CA LEU A 252 -20.08 14.99 7.12
C LEU A 252 -21.08 15.41 6.04
N ALA A 253 -21.11 14.69 4.92
CA ALA A 253 -22.07 14.93 3.84
C ALA A 253 -23.41 14.19 4.04
N ILE A 254 -23.49 13.29 5.02
CA ILE A 254 -24.73 12.58 5.36
C ILE A 254 -25.61 13.46 6.24
N GLU A 255 -26.86 13.61 5.84
CA GLU A 255 -27.87 14.34 6.60
C GLU A 255 -28.41 13.50 7.77
N GLN A 256 -28.74 14.18 8.88
CA GLN A 256 -29.32 13.57 10.08
C GLN A 256 -28.45 12.45 10.69
N TRP A 257 -27.12 12.62 10.66
CA TRP A 257 -26.22 11.66 11.29
C TRP A 257 -26.48 11.54 12.79
N GLU A 258 -26.61 10.30 13.28
CA GLU A 258 -26.77 10.00 14.71
C GLU A 258 -25.70 9.01 15.18
N GLY A 259 -25.21 9.19 16.41
CA GLY A 259 -24.21 8.35 17.05
C GLY A 259 -22.76 8.74 16.74
N GLU A 260 -21.82 7.88 17.11
CA GLU A 260 -20.38 8.13 16.98
C GLU A 260 -19.92 8.25 15.52
N ASP A 261 -18.80 8.93 15.30
CA ASP A 261 -18.12 8.98 14.00
C ASP A 261 -17.71 7.55 13.57
N VAL A 262 -17.85 7.21 12.27
CA VAL A 262 -17.49 5.90 11.71
C VAL A 262 -16.05 5.54 12.04
N LEU A 263 -15.17 6.54 11.95
CA LEU A 263 -13.75 6.43 12.23
C LEU A 263 -13.40 6.27 13.73
N ILE A 264 -14.37 6.05 14.61
CA ILE A 264 -14.11 5.57 15.98
C ILE A 264 -13.93 4.05 16.00
N LYS A 265 -14.73 3.31 15.21
CA LYS A 265 -14.66 1.83 15.16
C LYS A 265 -14.08 1.27 13.87
N SER A 266 -14.29 1.95 12.76
CA SER A 266 -13.87 1.51 11.42
C SER A 266 -12.74 2.32 10.83
N SER A 267 -11.97 1.74 9.93
CA SER A 267 -10.91 2.40 9.17
C SER A 267 -11.00 2.18 7.65
N GLN A 268 -11.88 1.27 7.20
CA GLN A 268 -11.93 0.83 5.82
C GLN A 268 -13.37 0.57 5.34
N LEU A 269 -13.71 1.06 4.15
CA LEU A 269 -14.91 0.66 3.44
C LEU A 269 -14.65 -0.65 2.67
N VAL A 270 -15.41 -1.69 2.97
CA VAL A 270 -15.36 -2.98 2.28
C VAL A 270 -16.21 -2.95 1.02
N HIS A 271 -17.46 -2.47 1.11
CA HIS A 271 -18.35 -2.37 -0.05
C HIS A 271 -19.48 -1.35 0.17
N SER A 272 -20.08 -0.86 -0.92
CA SER A 272 -21.31 -0.05 -0.87
C SER A 272 -22.22 -0.37 -2.03
N GLY A 273 -23.54 -0.42 -1.80
CA GLY A 273 -24.51 -0.71 -2.86
C GLY A 273 -25.96 -0.53 -2.43
N GLU A 274 -26.84 -0.45 -3.42
CA GLU A 274 -28.29 -0.33 -3.21
C GLU A 274 -28.94 -1.68 -2.96
N VAL A 275 -29.82 -1.74 -1.96
CA VAL A 275 -30.62 -2.92 -1.60
C VAL A 275 -31.99 -2.48 -1.10
N VAL A 276 -32.91 -3.42 -0.96
CA VAL A 276 -34.19 -3.20 -0.29
C VAL A 276 -34.09 -3.71 1.14
N LYS A 277 -34.35 -2.85 2.13
CA LYS A 277 -34.52 -3.26 3.52
C LYS A 277 -36.00 -3.56 3.77
N LEU A 278 -36.28 -4.74 4.32
CA LEU A 278 -37.61 -5.16 4.74
C LEU A 278 -37.72 -5.01 6.27
N SER A 279 -38.58 -4.12 6.74
CA SER A 279 -38.78 -3.88 8.18
C SER A 279 -40.22 -3.54 8.50
N LYS A 280 -40.81 -4.22 9.50
CA LYS A 280 -42.18 -3.98 9.99
C LYS A 280 -43.21 -3.87 8.84
N GLY A 281 -43.16 -4.80 7.88
CA GLY A 281 -44.06 -4.84 6.72
C GLY A 281 -43.81 -3.80 5.63
N LYS A 282 -42.78 -2.94 5.73
CA LYS A 282 -42.43 -1.95 4.71
C LYS A 282 -41.13 -2.33 3.99
N ALA A 283 -41.17 -2.27 2.66
CA ALA A 283 -39.99 -2.32 1.81
C ALA A 283 -39.44 -0.91 1.62
N GLN A 284 -38.13 -0.74 1.83
CA GLN A 284 -37.48 0.56 1.73
C GLN A 284 -36.17 0.43 0.95
N ASP A 285 -36.04 1.21 -0.12
CA ASP A 285 -34.78 1.34 -0.84
C ASP A 285 -33.76 2.05 0.05
N VAL A 286 -32.63 1.37 0.29
CA VAL A 286 -31.52 1.88 1.09
C VAL A 286 -30.20 1.65 0.36
N THR A 287 -29.23 2.51 0.63
CA THR A 287 -27.83 2.28 0.26
C THR A 287 -27.09 1.79 1.50
N LEU A 288 -26.49 0.61 1.39
CA LEU A 288 -25.63 0.02 2.41
C LEU A 288 -24.19 0.48 2.21
N PHE A 289 -23.49 0.72 3.31
CA PHE A 289 -22.07 1.02 3.40
C PHE A 289 -21.45 0.09 4.44
N LEU A 290 -20.81 -0.98 3.95
CA LEU A 290 -20.16 -2.00 4.77
C LEU A 290 -18.73 -1.56 5.07
N PHE A 291 -18.47 -1.23 6.33
CA PHE A 291 -17.15 -0.97 6.86
C PHE A 291 -16.64 -2.16 7.67
N ASP A 292 -15.35 -2.19 7.98
CA ASP A 292 -14.82 -3.04 9.05
C ASP A 292 -15.58 -2.73 10.36
N HIS A 293 -16.07 -3.77 11.04
CA HIS A 293 -16.85 -3.74 12.29
C HIS A 293 -18.30 -3.25 12.22
N GLN A 294 -18.70 -2.47 11.22
CA GLN A 294 -20.06 -1.93 11.17
C GLN A 294 -20.62 -1.73 9.76
N LEU A 295 -21.93 -1.89 9.64
CA LEU A 295 -22.70 -1.58 8.45
C LEU A 295 -23.55 -0.33 8.71
N VAL A 296 -23.38 0.71 7.92
CA VAL A 296 -24.23 1.91 7.93
C VAL A 296 -25.21 1.84 6.75
N TYR A 297 -26.46 2.24 6.95
CA TYR A 297 -27.43 2.30 5.86
C TYR A 297 -28.14 3.65 5.80
N CYS A 298 -28.25 4.18 4.59
CA CYS A 298 -28.83 5.49 4.31
C CYS A 298 -29.97 5.37 3.29
N ARG A 299 -30.86 6.37 3.27
CA ARG A 299 -31.87 6.54 2.21
C ARG A 299 -31.43 7.68 1.30
N LYS A 300 -31.71 7.57 -0.01
CA LYS A 300 -31.56 8.69 -0.94
C LYS A 300 -32.71 9.68 -0.76
N ASP A 301 -32.41 10.96 -0.65
CA ASP A 301 -33.42 12.01 -0.69
C ASP A 301 -34.02 12.08 -2.11
N LEU A 302 -35.36 12.03 -2.19
CA LEU A 302 -36.10 12.03 -3.46
C LEU A 302 -36.07 13.40 -4.17
N ILE A 303 -35.93 14.48 -3.40
CA ILE A 303 -35.92 15.86 -3.88
C ILE A 303 -34.47 16.26 -4.16
N LYS A 304 -33.59 16.09 -3.18
CA LYS A 304 -32.16 16.28 -3.34
C LYS A 304 -31.53 14.99 -3.86
N LYS A 305 -31.62 14.74 -5.18
CA LYS A 305 -31.12 13.51 -5.87
C LYS A 305 -29.68 13.04 -5.52
N ARG A 306 -28.90 13.84 -4.79
CA ARG A 306 -27.52 13.56 -4.37
C ARG A 306 -27.31 13.55 -2.85
N SER A 307 -28.35 13.76 -2.04
CA SER A 307 -28.28 13.73 -0.58
C SER A 307 -28.61 12.32 -0.05
N LEU A 308 -27.87 11.92 0.99
CA LEU A 308 -28.09 10.69 1.73
C LEU A 308 -28.52 11.05 3.15
N GLU A 309 -29.60 10.44 3.60
CA GLU A 309 -30.12 10.59 4.95
C GLU A 309 -29.78 9.33 5.75
N TYR A 310 -29.13 9.50 6.90
CA TYR A 310 -28.80 8.39 7.80
C TYR A 310 -30.07 7.71 8.31
N LYS A 311 -30.10 6.37 8.32
CA LYS A 311 -31.25 5.59 8.84
C LYS A 311 -30.87 4.55 9.89
N GLY A 312 -29.58 4.36 10.14
CA GLY A 312 -29.09 3.50 11.21
C GLY A 312 -27.79 2.79 10.88
N ARG A 313 -27.32 2.05 11.88
CA ARG A 313 -26.09 1.26 11.82
C ARG A 313 -26.29 -0.10 12.48
N ILE A 314 -25.46 -1.06 12.08
CA ILE A 314 -25.41 -2.42 12.63
C ILE A 314 -23.96 -2.71 13.00
N VAL A 315 -23.70 -3.00 14.27
CA VAL A 315 -22.38 -3.43 14.76
C VAL A 315 -22.25 -4.92 14.50
N LEU A 316 -21.39 -5.31 13.55
CA LEU A 316 -21.41 -6.64 12.94
C LEU A 316 -21.01 -7.74 13.93
N GLU A 317 -20.20 -7.43 14.95
CA GLU A 317 -19.84 -8.36 16.03
C GLU A 317 -21.07 -8.87 16.80
N ASN A 318 -22.10 -8.04 16.90
CA ASN A 318 -23.31 -8.33 17.65
C ASN A 318 -24.39 -9.02 16.81
N TYR A 319 -24.14 -9.24 15.53
CA TYR A 319 -25.10 -9.81 14.60
C TYR A 319 -24.58 -11.11 13.97
N LYS A 320 -25.51 -12.02 13.67
CA LYS A 320 -25.27 -13.25 12.92
C LYS A 320 -25.80 -13.05 11.50
N PHE A 321 -24.94 -13.34 10.52
CA PHE A 321 -25.32 -13.36 9.11
C PHE A 321 -26.01 -14.68 8.75
N GLU A 322 -27.10 -14.60 8.00
CA GLU A 322 -27.86 -15.74 7.51
C GLU A 322 -28.31 -15.50 6.07
N LYS A 323 -27.92 -16.39 5.15
CA LYS A 323 -28.45 -16.40 3.79
C LYS A 323 -29.86 -17.02 3.83
N LEU A 324 -30.81 -16.42 3.13
CA LEU A 324 -32.17 -16.97 3.02
C LEU A 324 -32.38 -17.58 1.64
N GLU A 325 -33.14 -18.68 1.59
CA GLU A 325 -33.57 -19.30 0.35
C GLU A 325 -34.72 -18.51 -0.29
N ASP A 326 -34.77 -18.55 -1.61
CA ASP A 326 -35.85 -17.91 -2.35
C ASP A 326 -37.16 -18.66 -2.06
N GLY A 327 -38.22 -17.92 -1.73
CA GLY A 327 -39.50 -18.52 -1.35
C GLY A 327 -39.72 -18.61 0.16
N GLU A 328 -38.70 -18.35 0.98
CA GLU A 328 -38.91 -18.24 2.43
C GLU A 328 -39.84 -17.09 2.79
N VAL A 329 -40.73 -17.32 3.75
CA VAL A 329 -41.63 -16.27 4.26
C VAL A 329 -40.92 -15.56 5.41
N SER A 330 -40.68 -14.26 5.26
CA SER A 330 -40.14 -13.44 6.34
C SER A 330 -41.10 -13.40 7.55
N GLN A 331 -40.60 -12.98 8.71
CA GLN A 331 -41.42 -12.81 9.92
C GLN A 331 -42.64 -11.88 9.74
N ASN A 332 -42.67 -11.07 8.67
CA ASN A 332 -43.78 -10.18 8.33
C ASN A 332 -44.69 -10.72 7.21
N GLY A 333 -44.61 -12.00 6.87
CA GLY A 333 -45.46 -12.62 5.84
C GLY A 333 -45.04 -12.33 4.39
N VAL A 334 -43.91 -11.65 4.16
CA VAL A 334 -43.41 -11.32 2.82
C VAL A 334 -42.49 -12.45 2.33
N VAL A 335 -42.81 -13.02 1.17
CA VAL A 335 -41.94 -13.98 0.46
C VAL A 335 -40.68 -13.28 0.00
N VAL A 336 -39.52 -13.76 0.44
CA VAL A 336 -38.24 -13.15 0.11
C VAL A 336 -37.62 -13.80 -1.14
N LYS A 337 -36.84 -13.01 -1.87
CA LYS A 337 -36.08 -13.45 -3.03
C LYS A 337 -34.73 -12.74 -3.02
N ASN A 338 -33.63 -13.43 -3.31
CA ASN A 338 -32.28 -12.86 -3.29
C ASN A 338 -31.93 -12.15 -1.96
N ALA A 339 -32.31 -12.74 -0.82
CA ALA A 339 -32.27 -12.08 0.48
C ALA A 339 -31.25 -12.65 1.46
N TRP A 340 -30.90 -11.84 2.47
CA TRP A 340 -30.13 -12.24 3.64
C TRP A 340 -30.63 -11.52 4.89
N ARG A 341 -30.34 -12.10 6.04
CA ARG A 341 -30.75 -11.60 7.35
C ARG A 341 -29.54 -11.36 8.23
N LEU A 342 -29.57 -10.25 8.95
CA LEU A 342 -28.70 -9.97 10.08
C LEU A 342 -29.54 -10.06 11.35
N SER A 343 -29.35 -11.14 12.11
CA SER A 343 -30.06 -11.39 13.36
C SER A 343 -29.19 -11.02 14.54
N SER A 344 -29.68 -10.19 15.45
CA SER A 344 -28.93 -9.82 16.65
C SER A 344 -28.70 -11.04 17.54
N LYS A 345 -27.51 -11.13 18.13
CA LYS A 345 -27.13 -12.21 19.07
C LYS A 345 -27.71 -12.01 20.46
N GLN A 346 -28.06 -10.76 20.81
CA GLN A 346 -28.46 -10.38 22.18
C GLN A 346 -29.96 -10.13 22.33
N ASN A 347 -30.62 -9.71 21.25
CA ASN A 347 -32.05 -9.44 21.26
C ASN A 347 -32.72 -10.09 20.05
N ASN A 348 -34.03 -10.36 20.12
CA ASN A 348 -34.77 -11.00 19.04
C ASN A 348 -35.07 -10.04 17.87
N THR A 349 -34.16 -9.10 17.59
CA THR A 349 -34.28 -8.16 16.46
C THR A 349 -33.49 -8.67 15.26
N SER A 350 -34.06 -8.52 14.07
CA SER A 350 -33.37 -8.86 12.82
C SER A 350 -33.59 -7.78 11.77
N CYS A 351 -32.59 -7.60 10.91
CA CYS A 351 -32.67 -6.78 9.72
C CYS A 351 -32.64 -7.68 8.49
N LEU A 352 -33.65 -7.54 7.65
CA LEU A 352 -33.80 -8.31 6.42
C LEU A 352 -33.49 -7.42 5.22
N PHE A 353 -32.63 -7.91 4.32
CA PHE A 353 -32.21 -7.20 3.12
C PHE A 353 -32.40 -8.07 1.89
N GLN A 354 -32.73 -7.42 0.77
CA GLN A 354 -32.99 -8.05 -0.51
C GLN A 354 -32.20 -7.35 -1.62
N ALA A 355 -31.44 -8.12 -2.40
CA ALA A 355 -30.74 -7.64 -3.59
C ALA A 355 -31.62 -7.75 -4.85
N LYS A 356 -31.23 -7.02 -5.91
CA LYS A 356 -31.95 -7.04 -7.19
C LYS A 356 -31.77 -8.37 -7.94
N SER A 357 -30.64 -9.07 -7.72
CA SER A 357 -30.34 -10.38 -8.32
C SER A 357 -29.64 -11.32 -7.35
N SER A 358 -29.65 -12.61 -7.67
CA SER A 358 -28.93 -13.65 -6.92
C SER A 358 -27.43 -13.41 -6.93
N GLU A 359 -26.88 -12.99 -8.07
CA GLU A 359 -25.47 -12.61 -8.21
C GLU A 359 -25.09 -11.46 -7.26
N GLN A 360 -25.94 -10.43 -7.15
CA GLN A 360 -25.69 -9.33 -6.22
C GLN A 360 -25.76 -9.79 -4.76
N ARG A 361 -26.73 -10.66 -4.40
CA ARG A 361 -26.79 -11.27 -3.06
C ARG A 361 -25.51 -12.04 -2.76
N ASP A 362 -25.06 -12.88 -3.69
CA ASP A 362 -23.88 -13.72 -3.49
C ASP A 362 -22.58 -12.87 -3.42
N LYS A 363 -22.51 -11.74 -4.15
CA LYS A 363 -21.46 -10.72 -3.95
C LYS A 363 -21.52 -10.11 -2.55
N TRP A 364 -22.69 -9.71 -2.07
CA TRP A 364 -22.86 -9.19 -0.70
C TRP A 364 -22.38 -10.20 0.35
N ILE A 365 -22.73 -11.48 0.22
CA ILE A 365 -22.23 -12.55 1.09
C ILE A 365 -20.69 -12.60 1.07
N GLY A 366 -20.10 -12.56 -0.12
CA GLY A 366 -18.64 -12.49 -0.29
C GLY A 366 -18.02 -11.30 0.44
N TYR A 367 -18.65 -10.11 0.37
CA TYR A 367 -18.17 -8.92 1.07
C TYR A 367 -18.29 -9.01 2.60
N PHE A 368 -19.34 -9.63 3.14
CA PHE A 368 -19.43 -9.88 4.59
C PHE A 368 -18.35 -10.86 5.07
N LEU A 369 -18.04 -11.90 4.30
CA LEU A 369 -16.93 -12.81 4.60
C LEU A 369 -15.58 -12.09 4.53
N GLN A 370 -15.39 -11.24 3.52
CA GLN A 370 -14.19 -10.42 3.38
C GLN A 370 -14.02 -9.46 4.55
N GLU A 371 -15.11 -8.84 5.00
CA GLU A 371 -15.10 -7.96 6.16
C GLU A 371 -14.65 -8.70 7.44
N ARG A 372 -15.16 -9.93 7.68
CA ARG A 372 -14.70 -10.76 8.81
C ARG A 372 -13.22 -11.13 8.69
N LYS A 373 -12.70 -11.37 7.49
CA LYS A 373 -11.27 -11.62 7.24
C LYS A 373 -10.43 -10.38 7.55
N ILE A 374 -10.85 -9.20 7.09
CA ILE A 374 -10.19 -7.92 7.40
C ILE A 374 -10.12 -7.68 8.90
N VAL A 375 -11.23 -7.85 9.62
CA VAL A 375 -11.29 -7.67 11.07
C VAL A 375 -10.36 -8.65 11.80
N TYR A 376 -10.24 -9.90 11.33
CA TYR A 376 -9.35 -10.89 11.92
C TYR A 376 -7.86 -10.62 11.63
N GLU A 377 -7.54 -10.16 10.42
CA GLU A 377 -6.16 -9.89 9.98
C GLU A 377 -5.63 -8.53 10.46
N THR A 378 -6.52 -7.60 10.81
CA THR A 378 -6.16 -6.28 11.35
C THR A 378 -5.74 -6.43 12.81
N THR A 379 -4.45 -6.66 13.02
CA THR A 379 -3.83 -6.58 14.34
C THR A 379 -3.65 -5.13 14.77
N SER A 380 -3.48 -4.87 16.07
CA SER A 380 -3.21 -3.53 16.60
C SER A 380 -1.98 -2.86 15.95
N ALA A 381 -1.04 -3.64 15.41
CA ALA A 381 0.16 -3.14 14.73
C ALA A 381 -0.10 -2.67 13.28
N ASN A 382 -1.12 -3.23 12.61
CA ASN A 382 -1.46 -2.92 11.21
C ASN A 382 -2.70 -2.02 11.08
N SER A 383 -3.40 -1.75 12.18
CA SER A 383 -4.53 -0.82 12.23
C SER A 383 -4.03 0.63 12.23
N ILE A 384 -4.78 1.52 11.59
CA ILE A 384 -4.50 2.96 11.68
C ILE A 384 -4.76 3.41 13.13
N PRO A 385 -3.79 4.04 13.81
CA PRO A 385 -3.96 4.53 15.17
C PRO A 385 -5.19 5.43 15.33
N LEU A 386 -5.85 5.35 16.48
CA LEU A 386 -7.04 6.16 16.77
C LEU A 386 -6.73 7.66 16.65
N GLU A 387 -5.54 8.09 17.04
CA GLU A 387 -5.08 9.47 16.95
C GLU A 387 -5.09 10.01 15.52
N GLU A 388 -4.61 9.22 14.54
CA GLU A 388 -4.63 9.60 13.12
C GLU A 388 -6.08 9.68 12.59
N ARG A 389 -6.94 8.77 13.06
CA ARG A 389 -8.36 8.74 12.69
C ARG A 389 -9.11 9.95 13.23
N LEU A 390 -8.84 10.32 14.49
CA LEU A 390 -9.37 11.54 15.12
C LEU A 390 -8.86 12.80 14.40
N ALA A 391 -7.57 12.84 14.05
CA ALA A 391 -7.01 13.95 13.28
C ALA A 391 -7.69 14.13 11.92
N ALA A 392 -7.98 13.02 11.21
CA ALA A 392 -8.72 13.07 9.95
C ALA A 392 -10.17 13.58 10.13
N ILE A 393 -10.84 13.20 11.22
CA ILE A 393 -12.17 13.72 11.57
C ILE A 393 -12.11 15.24 11.79
N ASP A 394 -11.15 15.72 12.58
CA ASP A 394 -11.01 17.13 12.92
C ASP A 394 -10.62 17.97 11.70
N GLU A 395 -9.72 17.48 10.85
CA GLU A 395 -9.35 18.09 9.58
C GLU A 395 -10.58 18.29 8.69
N ALA A 396 -11.41 17.25 8.54
CA ALA A 396 -12.63 17.32 7.74
C ALA A 396 -13.67 18.31 8.33
N LYS A 397 -13.87 18.28 9.65
CA LYS A 397 -14.78 19.21 10.36
C LYS A 397 -14.32 20.66 10.19
N ASN A 398 -13.02 20.92 10.32
CA ASN A 398 -12.44 22.25 10.14
C ASN A 398 -12.55 22.74 8.70
N ALA A 399 -12.23 21.89 7.71
CA ALA A 399 -12.40 22.22 6.30
C ALA A 399 -13.85 22.58 5.96
N MET A 400 -14.83 21.85 6.53
CA MET A 400 -16.26 22.14 6.35
C MET A 400 -16.66 23.49 6.97
N LYS A 401 -16.16 23.80 8.19
CA LYS A 401 -16.40 25.10 8.85
C LYS A 401 -15.85 26.26 8.03
N SER A 402 -14.61 26.16 7.55
CA SER A 402 -13.98 27.18 6.70
C SER A 402 -14.75 27.41 5.41
N ARG A 403 -15.21 26.34 4.73
CA ARG A 403 -16.08 26.45 3.55
C ARG A 403 -17.39 27.18 3.84
N LYS A 404 -18.04 26.89 4.98
CA LYS A 404 -19.29 27.59 5.39
C LYS A 404 -19.06 29.08 5.68
N GLN A 405 -17.89 29.45 6.23
CA GLN A 405 -17.54 30.86 6.48
C GLN A 405 -17.31 31.63 5.18
N ILE A 406 -16.59 31.05 4.21
CA ILE A 406 -16.38 31.66 2.88
C ILE A 406 -17.72 31.93 2.20
N ILE A 407 -18.62 30.94 2.18
CA ILE A 407 -19.96 31.08 1.58
C ILE A 407 -20.79 32.17 2.28
N LYS A 408 -20.69 32.28 3.62
CA LYS A 408 -21.36 33.35 4.37
C LYS A 408 -20.76 34.73 4.08
N GLY A 409 -19.45 34.81 3.86
CA GLY A 409 -18.75 36.03 3.44
C GLY A 409 -19.18 36.50 2.05
N GLU A 410 -19.22 35.59 1.08
CA GLU A 410 -19.69 35.86 -0.29
C GLU A 410 -21.16 36.32 -0.32
N LYS A 411 -22.02 35.75 0.52
CA LYS A 411 -23.43 36.19 0.64
C LYS A 411 -23.59 37.56 1.32
N LYS A 412 -22.62 38.01 2.12
CA LYS A 412 -22.69 39.27 2.87
C LYS A 412 -22.20 40.47 2.04
N TYR A 413 -21.38 40.24 1.02
CA TYR A 413 -20.92 41.25 0.07
C TYR A 413 -21.48 40.93 -1.32
N GLY A 414 -22.73 41.33 -1.55
CA GLY A 414 -23.35 41.22 -2.87
C GLY A 414 -22.55 42.00 -3.93
N ASN A 415 -22.34 41.37 -5.08
CA ASN A 415 -21.90 41.96 -6.36
C ASN A 415 -20.79 43.02 -6.28
N PHE A 416 -19.54 42.60 -6.46
CA PHE A 416 -18.56 43.44 -7.16
C PHE A 416 -17.77 42.59 -8.15
N ASN A 417 -17.99 42.85 -9.44
CA ASN A 417 -17.19 42.39 -10.58
C ASN A 417 -15.77 42.99 -10.59
N THR A 418 -15.12 43.11 -9.43
CA THR A 418 -13.85 43.85 -9.29
C THR A 418 -12.86 43.19 -8.34
N VAL A 419 -12.98 41.89 -8.09
CA VAL A 419 -11.93 41.08 -7.43
C VAL A 419 -11.26 40.09 -8.41
N SER A 420 -11.59 40.16 -9.71
CA SER A 420 -10.97 39.32 -10.75
C SER A 420 -9.52 39.68 -11.11
N ARG A 421 -8.85 40.59 -10.38
CA ARG A 421 -7.47 41.01 -10.69
C ARG A 421 -6.42 40.76 -9.59
N ALA A 422 -6.80 40.25 -8.42
CA ALA A 422 -5.85 39.95 -7.34
C ALA A 422 -5.69 38.45 -7.00
N ILE A 423 -6.41 37.55 -7.70
CA ILE A 423 -6.26 36.09 -7.55
C ILE A 423 -5.94 35.48 -8.92
N GLY A 424 -4.84 35.92 -9.51
CA GLY A 424 -4.26 35.28 -10.68
C GLY A 424 -3.33 34.16 -10.26
N GLN A 425 -3.88 32.95 -10.04
CA GLN A 425 -3.27 31.61 -10.18
C GLN A 425 -3.98 30.53 -9.34
N LEU A 426 -5.32 30.46 -9.38
CA LEU A 426 -6.05 29.22 -9.14
C LEU A 426 -7.17 29.14 -10.17
N HIS A 427 -6.86 28.63 -11.36
CA HIS A 427 -7.88 28.18 -12.30
C HIS A 427 -8.58 26.97 -11.70
N TYR A 428 -9.74 27.17 -11.08
CA TYR A 428 -10.84 26.20 -11.10
C TYR A 428 -12.15 26.98 -11.11
N GLY A 429 -12.85 26.87 -12.23
CA GLY A 429 -14.04 27.64 -12.55
C GLY A 429 -15.17 27.49 -11.52
N SER A 430 -15.88 28.60 -11.39
CA SER A 430 -17.19 28.78 -10.79
C SER A 430 -18.24 27.90 -11.47
N GLU A 431 -18.48 26.71 -10.91
CA GLU A 431 -19.70 25.92 -11.09
C GLU A 431 -19.98 25.16 -9.79
N ILE A 432 -21.12 25.45 -9.16
CA ILE A 432 -21.61 24.75 -7.96
C ILE A 432 -22.11 23.38 -8.40
N HIS A 433 -21.18 22.46 -8.62
CA HIS A 433 -21.46 21.05 -8.49
C HIS A 433 -21.08 20.63 -7.07
N HIS A 434 -22.07 20.11 -6.33
CA HIS A 434 -21.81 19.17 -5.25
C HIS A 434 -20.92 18.07 -5.82
N ARG A 435 -19.59 18.25 -5.70
CA ARG A 435 -18.62 17.25 -6.09
C ARG A 435 -19.04 15.98 -5.37
N LYS A 436 -19.24 14.93 -6.17
CA LYS A 436 -19.46 13.58 -5.71
C LYS A 436 -18.34 13.29 -4.71
N ILE A 437 -18.62 13.26 -3.40
CA ILE A 437 -17.64 12.82 -2.42
C ILE A 437 -17.64 11.30 -2.58
N ASP A 438 -16.82 10.85 -3.53
CA ASP A 438 -16.65 9.44 -3.81
C ASP A 438 -15.91 8.85 -2.60
N LEU A 439 -16.61 7.99 -1.86
CA LEU A 439 -15.99 7.05 -0.93
C LEU A 439 -14.78 6.39 -1.61
N PRO A 440 -13.75 5.99 -0.85
CA PRO A 440 -12.66 5.24 -1.43
C PRO A 440 -13.23 3.99 -2.14
N PRO A 441 -12.63 3.58 -3.28
CA PRO A 441 -13.10 2.39 -3.96
C PRO A 441 -13.08 1.20 -2.99
N PRO A 442 -14.08 0.30 -3.04
CA PRO A 442 -14.06 -0.95 -2.31
C PRO A 442 -12.71 -1.65 -2.45
N VAL A 443 -12.27 -2.36 -1.41
CA VAL A 443 -11.03 -3.15 -1.48
C VAL A 443 -11.12 -4.10 -2.68
N SER A 444 -10.26 -3.88 -3.69
CA SER A 444 -10.34 -4.64 -4.94
C SER A 444 -10.23 -6.14 -4.67
N SER A 445 -11.27 -6.88 -5.06
CA SER A 445 -11.31 -8.34 -4.96
C SER A 445 -10.10 -9.00 -5.67
N ALA A 446 -9.55 -8.35 -6.71
CA ALA A 446 -8.40 -8.85 -7.48
C ALA A 446 -7.09 -8.90 -6.66
N MET A 447 -6.90 -7.98 -5.71
CA MET A 447 -5.70 -7.93 -4.85
C MET A 447 -5.63 -9.10 -3.84
N LEU A 448 -6.74 -9.81 -3.64
CA LEU A 448 -6.84 -10.89 -2.65
C LEU A 448 -7.01 -12.28 -3.28
N PHE A 449 -7.63 -12.40 -4.46
CA PHE A 449 -7.67 -13.67 -5.19
C PHE A 449 -6.27 -14.18 -5.59
N GLN A 450 -5.29 -13.27 -5.79
CA GLN A 450 -3.88 -13.64 -5.96
C GLN A 450 -3.26 -14.19 -4.66
N ARG A 451 -3.65 -13.64 -3.50
CA ARG A 451 -3.16 -14.04 -2.17
C ARG A 451 -3.63 -15.44 -1.75
N ASP A 452 -4.87 -15.81 -2.11
CA ASP A 452 -5.40 -17.15 -1.86
C ASP A 452 -4.88 -18.20 -2.88
N GLN A 453 -4.54 -17.79 -4.12
CA GLN A 453 -3.83 -18.68 -5.07
C GLN A 453 -2.39 -18.99 -4.62
N ALA A 454 -1.67 -18.01 -4.07
CA ALA A 454 -0.32 -18.19 -3.53
C ALA A 454 -0.28 -19.07 -2.26
N ARG A 455 -1.27 -18.93 -1.35
CA ARG A 455 -1.40 -19.83 -0.19
C ARG A 455 -1.87 -21.24 -0.57
N SER A 456 -2.75 -21.37 -1.56
CA SER A 456 -3.18 -22.69 -2.08
C SER A 456 -2.05 -23.43 -2.80
N SER A 457 -1.13 -22.73 -3.49
CA SER A 457 0.04 -23.37 -4.11
C SER A 457 1.07 -23.81 -3.07
N PHE A 458 1.28 -23.02 -2.00
CA PHE A 458 2.16 -23.36 -0.88
C PHE A 458 1.68 -24.60 -0.10
N LEU A 459 0.38 -24.72 0.17
CA LEU A 459 -0.20 -25.91 0.83
C LEU A 459 -0.24 -27.16 -0.05
N ARG A 460 -0.13 -27.03 -1.37
CA ARG A 460 0.04 -28.18 -2.28
C ARG A 460 1.49 -28.66 -2.35
N HIS A 461 2.47 -27.78 -2.14
CA HIS A 461 3.90 -28.12 -2.16
C HIS A 461 4.43 -28.61 -0.80
N SER A 462 3.79 -28.26 0.31
CA SER A 462 4.25 -28.66 1.66
C SER A 462 3.84 -30.07 2.12
N GLY A 463 3.18 -30.89 1.29
CA GLY A 463 2.99 -32.32 1.55
C GLY A 463 2.16 -32.71 2.80
N VAL A 464 1.52 -31.76 3.49
CA VAL A 464 0.72 -32.04 4.69
C VAL A 464 -0.75 -32.22 4.32
N PHE A 465 -1.10 -33.28 3.58
CA PHE A 465 -2.43 -33.92 3.61
C PHE A 465 -2.37 -35.28 2.90
N LYS A 466 -1.85 -36.31 3.59
CA LYS A 466 -2.15 -37.70 3.22
C LYS A 466 -3.64 -37.97 3.50
N LYS A 467 -4.50 -37.82 2.48
CA LYS A 467 -5.87 -38.35 2.50
C LYS A 467 -5.82 -39.86 2.78
N ARG A 468 -6.14 -40.28 4.00
CA ARG A 468 -6.48 -41.67 4.31
C ARG A 468 -7.74 -42.02 3.51
N ARG A 469 -7.61 -42.89 2.51
CA ARG A 469 -8.75 -43.49 1.81
C ARG A 469 -9.52 -44.39 2.79
N PRO A 470 -10.85 -44.31 2.89
CA PRO A 470 -11.63 -45.28 3.66
C PRO A 470 -11.70 -46.62 2.92
N LYS A 471 -11.48 -47.73 3.64
CA LYS A 471 -11.67 -49.10 3.13
C LYS A 471 -13.16 -49.36 2.77
N PRO A 472 -13.45 -50.09 1.68
CA PRO A 472 -14.82 -50.44 1.34
C PRO A 472 -15.37 -51.51 2.30
N ARG A 473 -16.57 -51.27 2.86
CA ARG A 473 -17.34 -52.27 3.59
C ARG A 473 -18.01 -53.21 2.59
N HIS A 474 -17.70 -54.49 2.67
CA HIS A 474 -18.49 -55.54 2.03
C HIS A 474 -19.91 -55.54 2.62
N ARG A 475 -20.91 -55.42 1.74
CA ARG A 475 -22.32 -55.61 2.06
C ARG A 475 -22.72 -56.99 1.54
N SER A 476 -22.91 -57.93 2.45
CA SER A 476 -23.60 -59.19 2.20
C SER A 476 -25.08 -58.91 1.90
N GLN A 477 -25.56 -59.37 0.74
CA GLN A 477 -27.00 -59.50 0.47
C GLN A 477 -27.51 -60.82 1.06
N PRO A 478 -28.78 -60.87 1.52
CA PRO A 478 -29.54 -62.10 1.57
C PRO A 478 -30.63 -62.15 0.49
N ARG A 479 -30.70 -63.32 -0.14
CA ARG A 479 -31.70 -63.90 -1.06
C ARG A 479 -31.76 -63.38 -2.49
#